data_AF-A0A843BCX8-F1
#
_entry.id   AF-A0A843BCX8-F1
#
_cell.length_a   1.000
_cell.length_b   1.000
_cell.length_c   1.000
_cell.angle_alpha   90.00
_cell.angle_beta   90.00
_cell.angle_gamma   90.00
#
_symmetry.space_group_name_H-M   'P 1'
#
loop_
_entity.id
_entity.type
_entity.pdbx_description
1 polymer ?
#
loop_
_entity_poly.entity_id
_entity_poly.type
_entity_poly.pdbx_seq_one_letter_code
_entity_poly.pdbx_strand_id
1 'polypeptide(L)'
;MDPALRRKLGEKIQETVDRGAEIRAMADMLSPGSTEDFVGGVIAGRLYNSFYYQCRRIKKRNPEPGEMEEFLATIAGEWDRMVDACGRAAPE
;
A
#
# COMPACT_ATOMS: atom_id res chain seq x y z
N MET A 1 -10.03 -6.58 -12.86
CA MET A 1 -10.39 -6.40 -11.44
C MET A 1 -11.77 -5.77 -11.33
N ASP A 2 -12.62 -6.39 -10.52
CA ASP A 2 -13.99 -5.93 -10.25
C ASP A 2 -14.08 -4.48 -9.70
N PRO A 3 -15.11 -3.70 -10.05
CA PRO A 3 -15.25 -2.32 -9.57
C PRO A 3 -15.27 -2.16 -8.05
N ALA A 4 -15.87 -3.10 -7.31
CA ALA A 4 -15.89 -3.03 -5.85
C ALA A 4 -14.50 -3.26 -5.25
N LEU A 5 -13.69 -4.15 -5.86
CA LEU A 5 -12.30 -4.35 -5.48
C LEU A 5 -11.44 -3.13 -5.81
N ARG A 6 -11.60 -2.53 -7.00
CA ARG A 6 -10.88 -1.29 -7.37
C ARG A 6 -11.16 -0.15 -6.40
N ARG A 7 -12.43 0.05 -6.04
CA ARG A 7 -12.82 1.05 -5.04
C ARG A 7 -12.15 0.78 -3.69
N LYS A 8 -12.17 -0.48 -3.22
CA LYS A 8 -11.52 -0.87 -1.96
C LYS A 8 -10.00 -0.69 -2.00
N LEU A 9 -9.37 -0.92 -3.14
CA LEU A 9 -7.94 -0.67 -3.33
C LEU A 9 -7.64 0.83 -3.20
N GLY A 10 -8.41 1.70 -3.85
CA GLY A 10 -8.26 3.16 -3.73
C GLY A 10 -8.42 3.67 -2.29
N GLU A 11 -9.44 3.18 -1.57
CA GLU A 11 -9.61 3.48 -0.14
C GLU A 11 -8.36 3.06 0.68
N LYS A 12 -7.79 1.89 0.38
CA LYS A 12 -6.63 1.36 1.10
C LYS A 12 -5.33 2.08 0.78
N ILE A 13 -5.19 2.61 -0.43
CA ILE A 13 -4.09 3.51 -0.81
C ILE A 13 -4.19 4.79 0.02
N GLN A 14 -5.37 5.42 0.07
CA GLN A 14 -5.56 6.64 0.85
C GLN A 14 -5.32 6.41 2.35
N GLU A 15 -5.87 5.33 2.92
CA GLU A 15 -5.61 4.95 4.32
C GLU A 15 -4.12 4.70 4.61
N THR A 16 -3.33 4.29 3.62
CA THR A 16 -1.89 4.06 3.78
C THR A 16 -1.14 5.39 3.80
N VAL A 17 -1.50 6.32 2.91
CA VAL A 17 -0.99 7.69 2.90
C VAL A 17 -1.33 8.41 4.20
N ASP A 18 -2.56 8.31 4.68
CA ASP A 18 -3.01 8.95 5.93
C ASP A 18 -2.25 8.45 7.17
N ARG A 19 -1.66 7.26 7.09
CA ARG A 19 -0.83 6.64 8.15
C ARG A 19 0.68 6.87 7.95
N GLY A 20 1.08 7.72 7.02
CA GLY A 20 2.49 7.94 6.67
C GLY A 20 3.38 8.24 7.87
N ALA A 21 2.89 9.04 8.84
CA ALA A 21 3.63 9.34 10.06
C ALA A 21 3.92 8.10 10.93
N GLU A 22 2.97 7.17 11.07
CA GLU A 22 3.17 5.92 11.80
C GLU A 22 4.19 5.03 11.08
N ILE A 23 4.08 4.93 9.75
CA ILE A 23 5.00 4.14 8.91
C ILE A 23 6.42 4.68 9.03
N ARG A 24 6.57 6.00 8.97
CA ARG A 24 7.85 6.69 9.14
C ARG A 24 8.45 6.46 10.52
N ALA A 25 7.66 6.60 11.58
CA ALA A 25 8.13 6.35 12.94
C ALA A 25 8.63 4.91 13.14
N MET A 26 7.96 3.92 12.53
CA MET A 26 8.46 2.54 12.51
C MET A 26 9.79 2.43 11.78
N ALA A 27 9.93 3.07 10.62
CA ALA A 27 11.15 3.03 9.83
C ALA A 27 12.33 3.68 10.55
N ASP A 28 12.13 4.85 11.18
CA ASP A 28 13.18 5.54 11.95
C ASP A 28 13.62 4.72 13.18
N MET A 29 12.71 3.97 13.80
CA MET A 29 13.02 3.14 14.97
C MET A 29 13.64 1.78 14.62
N LEU A 30 13.16 1.12 13.58
CA LEU A 30 13.50 -0.28 13.26
C LEU A 30 14.52 -0.41 12.14
N SER A 31 14.72 0.63 11.32
CA SER A 31 15.63 0.62 10.18
C SER A 31 16.33 1.97 9.98
N PRO A 32 17.05 2.48 10.99
CA PRO A 32 17.78 3.73 10.85
C PRO A 32 18.82 3.61 9.72
N GLY A 33 18.69 4.44 8.68
CA GLY A 33 19.58 4.46 7.51
C GLY A 33 19.07 3.71 6.27
N SER A 34 17.96 2.97 6.38
CA SER A 34 17.28 2.34 5.23
C SER A 34 15.77 2.66 5.25
N THR A 35 15.44 3.87 5.70
CA THR A 35 14.07 4.31 5.95
C THR A 35 13.18 4.20 4.71
N GLU A 36 13.65 4.58 3.53
CA GLU A 36 12.85 4.56 2.30
C GLU A 36 12.50 3.13 1.84
N ASP A 37 13.48 2.22 1.83
CA ASP A 37 13.26 0.80 1.51
C ASP A 37 12.30 0.15 2.51
N PHE A 38 12.45 0.48 3.80
CA PHE A 38 11.54 -0.01 4.84
C PHE A 38 10.11 0.51 4.64
N VAL A 39 9.95 1.81 4.38
CA VAL A 39 8.66 2.45 4.09
C VAL A 39 8.00 1.77 2.88
N GLY A 40 8.76 1.58 1.80
CA GLY A 40 8.28 0.89 0.60
C GLY A 40 7.82 -0.54 0.91
N GLY A 41 8.61 -1.30 1.67
CA GLY A 41 8.25 -2.65 2.11
C GLY A 41 6.95 -2.69 2.92
N VAL A 42 6.75 -1.75 3.84
CA VAL A 42 5.52 -1.64 4.65
C VAL A 42 4.31 -1.31 3.77
N ILE A 43 4.43 -0.36 2.85
CA ILE A 43 3.36 0.02 1.92
C ILE A 43 2.97 -1.18 1.06
N ALA A 44 3.94 -1.80 0.40
CA ALA A 44 3.70 -2.94 -0.49
C ALA A 44 3.06 -4.12 0.27
N GLY A 45 3.59 -4.48 1.43
CA GLY A 45 3.06 -5.58 2.24
C GLY A 45 1.63 -5.32 2.73
N ARG A 46 1.33 -4.10 3.17
CA ARG A 46 -0.01 -3.69 3.61
C ARG A 46 -1.03 -3.79 2.48
N LEU A 47 -0.70 -3.24 1.30
CA LEU A 47 -1.60 -3.23 0.15
C LEU A 47 -1.81 -4.65 -0.41
N TYR A 48 -0.74 -5.44 -0.51
CA TYR A 48 -0.80 -6.83 -0.95
C TYR A 48 -1.73 -7.66 -0.05
N ASN A 49 -1.56 -7.56 1.27
CA ASN A 49 -2.40 -8.27 2.22
C ASN A 49 -3.87 -7.83 2.11
N SER A 50 -4.09 -6.51 2.02
CA SER A 50 -5.44 -5.97 1.86
C SER A 50 -6.10 -6.47 0.58
N PHE A 51 -5.39 -6.44 -0.55
CA PHE A 51 -5.90 -6.92 -1.83
C PHE A 51 -6.36 -8.39 -1.77
N TYR A 52 -5.50 -9.28 -1.27
CA TYR A 52 -5.87 -10.70 -1.10
C TYR A 52 -7.07 -10.88 -0.18
N TYR A 53 -7.12 -10.14 0.94
CA TYR A 53 -8.23 -10.19 1.86
C TYR A 53 -9.55 -9.73 1.21
N GLN A 54 -9.52 -8.62 0.47
CA GLN A 54 -10.72 -8.10 -0.21
C GLN A 54 -11.20 -9.04 -1.32
N CYS A 55 -10.29 -9.64 -2.10
CA CYS A 55 -10.64 -10.67 -3.08
C CYS A 55 -11.39 -11.84 -2.41
N ARG A 56 -10.85 -12.39 -1.31
CA ARG A 56 -11.53 -13.47 -0.57
C ARG A 56 -12.86 -13.03 0.01
N ARG A 57 -12.95 -11.82 0.55
CA ARG A 57 -14.17 -11.31 1.20
C ARG A 57 -15.31 -11.08 0.20
N ILE A 58 -15.02 -10.42 -0.92
CA ILE A 58 -15.99 -9.97 -1.92
C ILE A 58 -16.27 -11.06 -2.96
N LYS A 59 -15.22 -11.72 -3.47
CA LYS A 59 -15.32 -12.73 -4.54
C LYS A 59 -15.33 -14.17 -4.05
N LYS A 60 -15.10 -14.41 -2.75
CA LYS A 60 -15.03 -15.77 -2.14
C LYS A 60 -13.96 -16.67 -2.75
N ARG A 61 -12.95 -16.08 -3.40
CA ARG A 61 -11.78 -16.78 -3.98
C ARG A 61 -10.52 -15.92 -3.84
N ASN A 62 -9.37 -16.52 -4.15
CA ASN A 62 -8.12 -15.77 -4.30
C ASN A 62 -8.17 -14.90 -5.57
N PRO A 63 -7.28 -13.89 -5.66
CA PRO A 63 -7.11 -13.11 -6.88
C PRO A 63 -6.78 -14.01 -8.08
N GLU A 64 -7.36 -13.70 -9.23
CA GLU A 64 -6.97 -14.27 -10.52
C GLU A 64 -5.79 -13.47 -11.13
N PRO A 65 -5.01 -14.06 -12.06
CA PRO A 65 -3.84 -13.40 -12.65
C PRO A 65 -4.14 -12.00 -13.20
N GLY A 66 -5.22 -11.81 -13.97
CA GLY A 66 -5.59 -10.48 -14.48
C GLY A 66 -5.99 -9.48 -13.40
N GLU A 67 -6.50 -9.92 -12.26
CA GLU A 67 -6.76 -9.03 -11.12
C GLU A 67 -5.47 -8.62 -10.42
N MET A 68 -4.48 -9.52 -10.36
CA MET A 68 -3.15 -9.23 -9.84
C MET A 68 -2.43 -8.22 -10.74
N GLU A 69 -2.46 -8.39 -12.06
CA GLU A 69 -1.86 -7.45 -13.01
C GLU A 69 -2.44 -6.03 -12.85
N GLU A 70 -3.77 -5.92 -12.76
CA GLU A 70 -4.42 -4.63 -12.51
C GLU A 70 -4.10 -4.05 -11.14
N PHE A 71 -3.96 -4.88 -10.10
CA PHE A 71 -3.50 -4.44 -8.79
C PHE A 71 -2.10 -3.84 -8.87
N LEU A 72 -1.15 -4.55 -9.50
CA LEU A 72 0.23 -4.11 -9.69
C LEU A 72 0.29 -2.80 -10.49
N ALA A 73 -0.46 -2.70 -11.58
CA ALA A 73 -0.52 -1.48 -12.39
C ALA A 73 -1.07 -0.29 -11.57
N THR A 74 -2.07 -0.53 -10.73
CA THR A 74 -2.67 0.52 -9.88
C THR A 74 -1.67 1.00 -8.83
N ILE A 75 -0.99 0.10 -8.11
CA ILE A 75 -0.02 0.51 -7.09
C ILE A 75 1.21 1.17 -7.70
N ALA A 76 1.65 0.73 -8.89
CA ALA A 76 2.78 1.33 -9.58
C ALA A 76 2.48 2.77 -10.00
N GLY A 77 1.26 3.06 -10.46
CA GLY A 77 0.84 4.42 -10.82
C GLY A 77 0.76 5.38 -9.63
N GLU A 78 0.56 4.88 -8.41
CA GLU A 78 0.49 5.68 -7.18
C GLU A 78 1.77 5.60 -6.33
N TRP A 79 2.79 4.87 -6.79
CA TRP A 79 3.93 4.48 -5.95
C TRP A 79 4.70 5.67 -5.39
N ASP A 80 5.14 6.57 -6.28
CA ASP A 80 5.93 7.75 -5.89
C ASP A 80 5.14 8.63 -4.93
N ARG A 81 3.83 8.82 -5.16
CA ARG A 81 2.95 9.57 -4.25
C ARG A 81 2.90 8.94 -2.86
N MET A 82 2.78 7.61 -2.77
CA MET A 82 2.71 6.91 -1.49
C MET A 82 4.06 6.96 -0.75
N VAL A 83 5.17 6.72 -1.46
CA VAL A 83 6.50 6.76 -0.87
C VAL A 83 6.86 8.18 -0.45
N ASP A 84 6.57 9.21 -1.24
CA ASP A 84 6.81 10.60 -0.87
C ASP A 84 5.99 11.00 0.37
N ALA A 85 4.70 10.65 0.41
CA ALA A 85 3.84 11.01 1.53
C ALA A 85 4.23 10.31 2.82
N CYS A 86 4.69 9.07 2.75
CA CYS A 86 5.14 8.28 3.91
C CYS A 86 6.63 8.49 4.23
N GLY A 87 7.40 9.01 3.29
CA GLY A 87 8.86 9.17 3.35
C GLY A 87 9.30 10.57 3.75
N ARG A 88 8.49 11.61 3.58
CA ARG A 88 8.83 12.96 4.10
C ARG A 88 8.92 12.95 5.63
N ALA A 89 10.00 13.52 6.16
CA ALA A 89 10.06 13.90 7.56
C ALA A 89 8.94 14.90 7.85
N ALA A 90 8.24 14.75 8.98
CA ALA A 90 7.30 15.77 9.44
C ALA A 90 8.07 17.10 9.55
N PRO A 91 7.51 18.23 9.07
CA PRO A 91 8.13 19.52 9.31
C PRO A 91 8.25 19.74 10.83
N GLU A 92 9.44 20.16 11.27
CA GLU A 92 9.76 20.53 12.66
C GLU A 92 8.90 21.68 13.18
#